data_AF-A0A934S339-F1
#
_entry.id   AF-A0A934S339-F1
#
_cell.length_a   1.000
_cell.length_b   1.000
_cell.length_c   1.000
_cell.angle_alpha   90.00
_cell.angle_beta   90.00
_cell.angle_gamma   90.00
#
_symmetry.space_group_name_H-M   'P 1'
#
loop_
_entity.id
_entity.type
_entity.pdbx_description
1 polymer ?
#
loop_
_entity_poly.entity_id
_entity_poly.type
_entity_poly.pdbx_seq_one_letter_code
_entity_poly.pdbx_strand_id
1 'polypeptide(L)'
;MRLSNMTSRTFFALLFSAVCSMLFVGCETTDSAGGKKEEPPATVTKGMTEAEVIAILGEPHSVDEIEQDGVIAQIWHYEKEYVQSSTIESDGEQERSYVDHKTGQLVTVREQIYRNEQVKGTLVAELLMIDGKVIALKESEGAVSYDVNHGQR
;
A
#
# COMPACT_ATOMS: atom_id res chain seq x y z
N MET A 1 -14.97 -0.68 -64.96
CA MET A 1 -13.50 -0.60 -65.08
C MET A 1 -12.95 -0.22 -63.70
N ARG A 2 -12.09 -1.06 -63.11
CA ARG A 2 -11.41 -0.83 -61.82
C ARG A 2 -10.31 0.23 -61.95
N LEU A 3 -10.00 0.92 -60.84
CA LEU A 3 -8.69 1.34 -60.30
C LEU A 3 -8.96 2.54 -59.36
N SER A 4 -9.03 2.42 -58.02
CA SER A 4 -8.03 2.05 -56.99
C SER A 4 -7.03 3.16 -56.62
N ASN A 5 -6.97 3.42 -55.30
CA ASN A 5 -5.88 3.93 -54.45
C ASN A 5 -5.72 5.46 -54.35
N MET A 6 -5.97 6.11 -53.20
CA MET A 6 -5.36 6.01 -51.86
C MET A 6 -4.05 6.81 -51.75
N THR A 7 -4.00 7.67 -50.72
CA THR A 7 -2.85 8.30 -50.01
C THR A 7 -2.79 9.84 -50.05
N SER A 8 -3.01 10.48 -48.90
CA SER A 8 -2.13 11.53 -48.35
C SER A 8 -2.70 12.01 -47.00
N ARG A 9 -2.35 11.29 -45.92
CA ARG A 9 -2.40 11.78 -44.54
C ARG A 9 -1.05 12.44 -44.25
N THR A 10 -1.02 13.35 -43.27
CA THR A 10 0.15 13.93 -42.57
C THR A 10 0.66 15.29 -43.06
N PHE A 11 -0.06 16.36 -42.69
CA PHE A 11 0.49 17.69 -42.42
C PHE A 11 -0.47 18.37 -41.42
N PHE A 12 0.03 19.20 -40.50
CA PHE A 12 -0.65 19.75 -39.29
C PHE A 12 -0.49 18.94 -38.01
N ALA A 13 0.73 18.47 -37.76
CA ALA A 13 1.26 18.54 -36.41
C ALA A 13 1.93 19.92 -36.22
N LEU A 14 1.82 20.44 -34.98
CA LEU A 14 2.54 21.56 -34.37
C LEU A 14 1.90 22.96 -34.46
N LEU A 15 1.85 23.56 -33.27
CA LEU A 15 1.70 25.00 -32.94
C LEU A 15 0.28 25.52 -32.66
N PHE A 16 -0.24 25.20 -31.48
CA PHE A 16 -0.95 26.15 -30.60
C PHE A 16 -0.90 25.52 -29.19
N SER A 17 0.14 25.78 -28.39
CA SER A 17 0.35 27.00 -27.60
C SER A 17 -0.74 27.19 -26.53
N ALA A 18 -0.28 27.33 -25.28
CA ALA A 18 -1.00 27.56 -24.03
C ALA A 18 -1.48 26.26 -23.35
N VAL A 19 -0.79 25.67 -22.35
CA VAL A 19 -0.19 26.24 -21.13
C VAL A 19 -1.20 27.13 -20.39
N CYS A 20 -1.41 26.84 -19.09
CA CYS A 20 -2.45 27.31 -18.17
C CYS A 20 -3.72 26.43 -18.23
N SER A 21 -3.95 25.50 -17.30
CA SER A 21 -4.02 25.78 -15.86
C SER A 21 -3.61 24.57 -15.03
N MET A 22 -2.34 24.57 -14.59
CA MET A 22 -1.96 23.93 -13.34
C MET A 22 -2.54 24.76 -12.20
N LEU A 23 -3.65 24.32 -11.63
CA LEU A 23 -4.07 24.68 -10.27
C LEU A 23 -4.58 23.41 -9.59
N PHE A 24 -3.68 22.46 -9.37
CA PHE A 24 -3.82 21.51 -8.28
C PHE A 24 -3.61 22.28 -6.98
N VAL A 25 -4.67 22.94 -6.50
CA VAL A 25 -4.77 23.34 -5.09
C VAL A 25 -5.39 22.16 -4.37
N GLY A 26 -4.60 21.09 -4.23
CA GLY A 26 -4.84 20.03 -3.25
C GLY A 26 -4.04 20.39 -2.00
N CYS A 27 -4.53 21.37 -1.25
CA CYS A 27 -4.06 21.61 0.11
C CYS A 27 -5.15 21.07 1.04
N GLU A 28 -5.32 19.75 1.04
CA GLU A 28 -5.87 19.10 2.22
C GLU A 28 -4.67 18.87 3.15
N THR A 29 -4.55 19.77 4.12
CA THR A 29 -3.77 19.53 5.34
C THR A 29 -4.19 18.17 5.87
N THR A 30 -3.26 17.22 5.86
CA THR A 30 -3.41 15.99 6.63
C THR A 30 -3.47 16.38 8.09
N ASP A 31 -4.69 16.50 8.61
CA ASP A 31 -4.93 16.66 10.03
C ASP A 31 -4.26 15.52 10.80
N SER A 32 -3.64 15.93 11.89
CA SER A 32 -2.87 15.17 12.86
C SER A 32 -3.25 13.68 12.95
N ALA A 33 -2.23 12.83 12.81
CA ALA A 33 -2.27 11.39 12.98
C ALA A 33 -2.81 10.97 14.36
N GLY A 34 -4.14 10.84 14.47
CA GLY A 34 -4.74 9.92 15.41
C GLY A 34 -4.60 8.52 14.82
N GLY A 35 -3.90 7.63 15.51
CA GLY A 35 -3.66 6.25 15.07
C GLY A 35 -4.98 5.57 14.71
N LYS A 36 -5.26 5.50 13.40
CA LYS A 36 -6.35 4.67 12.90
C LYS A 36 -5.90 3.23 13.11
N LYS A 37 -6.67 2.48 13.89
CA LYS A 37 -6.59 1.02 13.83
C LYS A 37 -6.96 0.64 12.40
N GLU A 38 -6.00 0.16 11.62
CA GLU A 38 -6.32 -0.44 10.34
C GLU A 38 -7.06 -1.74 10.64
N GLU A 39 -8.27 -1.85 10.10
CA GLU A 39 -9.00 -3.12 10.13
C GLU A 39 -8.14 -4.17 9.42
N PRO A 40 -8.21 -5.45 9.86
CA PRO A 40 -7.53 -6.52 9.14
C PRO A 40 -7.92 -6.48 7.65
N PRO A 41 -7.01 -6.86 6.74
CA PRO A 41 -7.27 -6.80 5.30
C PRO A 41 -8.61 -7.48 4.97
N ALA A 42 -9.35 -6.87 4.03
CA ALA A 42 -10.72 -7.24 3.69
C ALA A 42 -10.88 -8.77 3.55
N THR A 43 -11.94 -9.28 4.17
CA THR A 43 -12.15 -10.73 4.32
C THR A 43 -12.50 -11.38 2.97
N VAL A 44 -11.72 -12.39 2.59
CA VAL A 44 -12.03 -13.24 1.43
C VAL A 44 -13.29 -14.06 1.74
N THR A 45 -14.16 -14.25 0.74
CA THR A 45 -15.39 -15.03 0.90
C THR A 45 -15.48 -16.15 -0.13
N LYS A 46 -16.28 -17.18 0.18
CA LYS A 46 -16.56 -18.28 -0.74
C LYS A 46 -17.13 -17.77 -2.07
N GLY A 47 -16.70 -18.39 -3.16
CA GLY A 47 -17.12 -18.07 -4.52
C GLY A 47 -16.26 -17.01 -5.22
N MET A 48 -15.39 -16.30 -4.49
CA MET A 48 -14.41 -15.40 -5.10
C MET A 48 -13.47 -16.16 -6.02
N THR A 49 -13.10 -15.52 -7.12
CA THR A 49 -12.13 -16.00 -8.11
C THR A 49 -10.69 -15.79 -7.64
N GLU A 50 -9.75 -16.53 -8.21
CA GLU A 50 -8.31 -16.32 -7.99
C GLU A 50 -7.89 -14.84 -8.12
N ALA A 51 -8.34 -14.17 -9.19
CA ALA A 51 -7.99 -12.77 -9.44
C ALA A 51 -8.54 -11.81 -8.36
N GLU A 52 -9.74 -12.07 -7.84
CA GLU A 52 -10.32 -11.27 -6.75
C GLU A 52 -9.57 -11.50 -5.44
N VAL A 53 -9.20 -12.75 -5.15
CA VAL A 53 -8.40 -13.08 -3.96
C VAL A 53 -7.03 -12.40 -4.03
N ILE A 54 -6.35 -12.47 -5.18
CA ILE A 54 -5.04 -11.81 -5.37
C ILE A 54 -5.17 -10.29 -5.26
N ALA A 55 -6.24 -9.70 -5.78
CA ALA A 55 -6.46 -8.26 -5.65
C ALA A 55 -6.65 -7.81 -4.19
N ILE A 56 -7.17 -8.69 -3.33
CA ILE A 56 -7.44 -8.39 -1.91
C ILE A 56 -6.22 -8.71 -1.03
N LEU A 57 -5.68 -9.93 -1.13
CA LEU A 57 -4.63 -10.43 -0.24
C LEU A 57 -3.22 -10.30 -0.83
N GLY A 58 -3.10 -10.14 -2.14
CA GLY A 58 -1.84 -10.29 -2.88
C GLY A 58 -1.60 -11.74 -3.30
N GLU A 59 -0.39 -12.02 -3.78
CA GLU A 59 0.00 -13.39 -4.11
C GLU A 59 0.13 -14.28 -2.86
N PRO A 60 -0.25 -15.57 -2.92
CA PRO A 60 -0.07 -16.50 -1.81
C PRO A 60 1.42 -16.74 -1.53
N HIS A 61 1.74 -17.10 -0.28
CA HIS A 61 3.08 -17.50 0.11
C HIS A 61 3.48 -18.83 -0.54
N SER A 62 2.54 -19.79 -0.55
CA SER A 62 2.70 -21.07 -1.24
C SER A 62 1.34 -21.59 -1.73
N VAL A 63 1.40 -22.45 -2.74
CA VAL A 63 0.23 -23.15 -3.31
C VAL A 63 0.55 -24.63 -3.37
N ASP A 64 -0.27 -25.45 -2.70
CA ASP A 64 -0.22 -26.90 -2.78
C ASP A 64 -1.33 -27.40 -3.71
N GLU A 65 -0.99 -28.28 -4.64
CA GLU A 65 -1.98 -28.91 -5.52
C GLU A 65 -2.33 -30.31 -5.01
N ILE A 66 -3.62 -30.63 -4.97
CA ILE A 66 -4.15 -31.93 -4.53
C ILE A 66 -5.08 -32.45 -5.62
N GLU A 67 -4.77 -33.63 -6.13
CA GLU A 67 -5.64 -34.36 -7.05
C GLU A 67 -6.29 -35.54 -6.30
N GLN A 68 -7.62 -35.56 -6.24
CA GLN A 68 -8.36 -36.67 -5.66
C GLN A 68 -9.61 -36.98 -6.49
N ASP A 69 -9.79 -38.25 -6.85
CA ASP A 69 -10.94 -38.72 -7.64
C ASP A 69 -11.18 -37.94 -8.96
N GLY A 70 -10.10 -37.46 -9.58
CA GLY A 70 -10.13 -36.67 -10.82
C GLY A 70 -10.50 -35.20 -10.66
N VAL A 71 -10.62 -34.73 -9.41
CA VAL A 71 -10.78 -33.31 -9.08
C VAL A 71 -9.41 -32.74 -8.69
N ILE A 72 -9.02 -31.65 -9.33
CA ILE A 72 -7.83 -30.87 -8.97
C ILE A 72 -8.28 -29.74 -8.05
N ALA A 73 -7.72 -29.72 -6.85
CA ALA A 73 -7.89 -28.66 -5.87
C ALA A 73 -6.53 -28.02 -5.59
N GLN A 74 -6.55 -26.74 -5.21
CA GLN A 74 -5.36 -26.03 -4.75
C GLN A 74 -5.60 -25.50 -3.34
N ILE A 75 -4.63 -25.67 -2.46
CA ILE A 75 -4.61 -25.05 -1.14
C ILE A 75 -3.62 -23.89 -1.20
N TRP A 76 -4.13 -22.68 -1.06
CA TRP A 76 -3.33 -21.47 -1.07
C TRP A 76 -3.07 -21.05 0.37
N HIS A 77 -1.79 -20.90 0.71
CA HIS A 77 -1.33 -20.51 2.03
C HIS A 77 -0.90 -19.05 2.02
N TYR A 78 -1.42 -18.28 2.95
CA TYR A 78 -1.10 -16.87 3.14
C TYR A 78 -0.44 -16.66 4.49
N GLU A 79 0.68 -15.96 4.45
CA GLU A 79 1.33 -15.38 5.63
C GLU A 79 1.75 -13.96 5.26
N LYS A 80 1.11 -12.96 5.88
CA LYS A 80 1.37 -11.56 5.54
C LYS A 80 1.38 -10.68 6.77
N GLU A 81 2.45 -9.91 6.93
CA GLU A 81 2.53 -8.86 7.94
C GLU A 81 1.68 -7.65 7.51
N TYR A 82 0.94 -7.09 8.45
CA TYR A 82 0.20 -5.85 8.28
C TYR A 82 0.38 -4.96 9.50
N VAL A 83 0.31 -3.64 9.31
CA VAL A 83 0.37 -2.68 10.42
C VAL A 83 -1.03 -2.56 11.00
N GLN A 84 -1.22 -2.99 12.25
CA GLN A 84 -2.51 -2.85 12.95
C GLN A 84 -2.75 -1.41 13.40
N SER A 85 -1.70 -0.74 13.87
CA SER A 85 -1.76 0.66 14.26
C SER A 85 -0.38 1.29 14.22
N SER A 86 -0.33 2.58 13.92
CA SER A 86 0.86 3.40 14.07
C SER A 86 0.50 4.65 14.87
N THR A 87 1.30 4.96 15.88
CA THR A 87 1.18 6.15 16.71
C THR A 87 2.48 6.92 16.65
N ILE A 88 2.39 8.23 16.43
CA ILE A 88 3.53 9.14 16.54
C ILE A 88 3.41 9.85 17.88
N GLU A 89 4.39 9.63 18.75
CA GLU A 89 4.45 10.26 20.08
C GLU A 89 5.65 11.20 20.18
N SER A 90 5.49 12.29 20.93
CA SER A 90 6.60 13.19 21.25
C SER A 90 7.53 12.54 22.28
N ASP A 91 8.77 12.26 21.90
CA ASP A 91 9.82 11.56 22.69
C ASP A 91 10.80 12.54 23.37
N GLY A 92 10.48 13.84 23.36
CA GLY A 92 11.25 14.88 24.04
C GLY A 92 11.60 16.05 23.14
N GLU A 93 12.59 16.84 23.55
CA GLU A 93 13.12 17.97 22.78
C GLU A 93 14.63 17.85 22.63
N GLN A 94 15.15 18.28 21.49
CA GLN A 94 16.57 18.43 21.22
C GLN A 94 16.88 19.88 20.87
N GLU A 95 17.98 20.41 21.42
CA GLU A 95 18.51 21.70 21.00
C GLU A 95 19.39 21.49 19.76
N ARG A 96 19.05 22.19 18.67
CA ARG A 96 19.84 22.22 17.43
C ARG A 96 20.18 23.64 17.07
N SER A 97 21.43 23.85 16.68
CA SER A 97 21.93 25.15 16.28
C SER A 97 21.94 25.27 14.76
N TYR A 98 21.33 26.34 14.27
CA TYR A 98 21.26 26.68 12.86
C TYR A 98 21.95 28.01 12.61
N VAL A 99 22.54 28.17 11.42
CA VAL A 99 23.02 29.47 10.97
C VAL A 99 21.85 30.19 10.31
N ASP A 100 21.44 31.33 10.85
CA ASP A 100 20.46 32.20 10.20
C ASP A 100 21.10 32.81 8.95
N HIS A 101 20.65 32.40 7.77
CA HIS A 101 21.19 32.86 6.49
C HIS A 101 21.00 34.35 6.23
N LYS A 102 20.11 35.05 6.94
CA LYS A 102 19.89 36.49 6.79
C LYS A 102 20.86 37.32 7.62
N THR A 103 21.16 36.86 8.83
CA THR A 103 21.96 37.62 9.80
C THR A 103 23.37 37.05 10.02
N GLY A 104 23.63 35.83 9.55
CA GLY A 104 24.88 35.09 9.77
C GLY A 104 25.06 34.62 11.22
N GLN A 105 24.08 34.83 12.09
CA GLN A 105 24.16 34.46 13.50
C GLN A 105 23.77 33.00 13.71
N LEU A 106 24.37 32.40 14.73
CA LEU A 106 24.01 31.06 15.17
C LEU A 106 22.82 31.15 16.13
N VAL A 107 21.72 30.50 15.76
CA VAL A 107 20.47 30.47 16.51
C VAL A 107 20.25 29.05 17.01
N THR A 108 20.07 28.90 18.32
CA THR A 108 19.69 27.61 18.92
C THR A 108 18.18 27.53 19.01
N VAL A 109 17.62 26.46 18.45
CA VAL A 109 16.18 26.18 18.46
C VAL A 109 15.96 24.86 19.19
N ARG A 110 14.88 24.78 19.98
CA ARG A 110 14.39 23.52 20.56
C ARG A 110 13.42 22.88 19.58
N GLU A 111 13.74 21.68 19.16
CA GLU A 111 12.95 20.88 18.23
C GLU A 111 12.38 19.67 18.97
N GLN A 112 11.12 19.34 18.72
CA GLN A 112 10.53 18.11 19.26
C GLN A 112 11.11 16.89 18.55
N ILE A 113 11.48 15.88 19.33
CA ILE A 113 11.83 14.55 18.83
C ILE A 113 10.54 13.74 18.80
N TYR A 114 10.29 13.05 17.69
CA TYR A 114 9.15 12.15 17.57
C TYR A 114 9.60 10.68 17.51
N ARG A 115 8.81 9.83 18.14
CA ARG A 115 8.93 8.36 18.09
C ARG A 115 7.74 7.80 17.33
N ASN A 116 8.01 6.82 16.48
CA ASN A 116 6.95 6.05 15.83
C ASN A 116 6.84 4.70 16.53
N GLU A 117 5.68 4.43 17.10
CA GLU A 117 5.31 3.13 17.64
C GLU A 117 4.36 2.44 16.68
N GLN A 118 4.75 1.26 16.19
CA GLN A 118 3.94 0.44 15.30
C GLN A 118 3.59 -0.88 15.98
N VAL A 119 2.32 -1.23 15.91
CA VAL A 119 1.85 -2.58 16.21
C VAL A 119 1.67 -3.28 14.87
N LYS A 120 2.37 -4.39 14.68
CA LYS A 120 2.28 -5.23 13.48
C LYS A 120 1.57 -6.52 13.85
N GLY A 121 0.62 -6.93 13.01
CA GLY A 121 -0.02 -8.23 13.07
C GLY A 121 0.43 -9.10 11.91
N THR A 122 0.30 -10.41 12.06
CA THR A 122 0.45 -11.36 10.95
C THR A 122 -0.91 -11.97 10.63
N LEU A 123 -1.31 -11.91 9.36
CA LEU A 123 -2.43 -12.67 8.82
C LEU A 123 -1.91 -14.06 8.43
N VAL A 124 -2.55 -15.11 8.95
CA VAL A 124 -2.33 -16.49 8.52
C VAL A 124 -3.65 -17.06 8.03
N ALA A 125 -3.72 -17.39 6.74
CA ALA A 125 -4.94 -17.91 6.13
C ALA A 125 -4.67 -19.06 5.14
N GLU A 126 -5.57 -20.04 5.13
CA GLU A 126 -5.57 -21.16 4.19
C GLU A 126 -6.86 -21.09 3.36
N LEU A 127 -6.72 -21.08 2.03
CA LEU A 127 -7.84 -21.03 1.09
C LEU A 127 -7.85 -22.30 0.24
N LEU A 128 -8.99 -23.00 0.23
CA LEU A 128 -9.21 -24.13 -0.68
C LEU A 128 -9.87 -23.64 -1.96
N MET A 129 -9.16 -23.79 -3.06
CA MET A 129 -9.57 -23.42 -4.41
C MET A 129 -9.92 -24.66 -5.21
N ILE A 130 -11.07 -24.63 -5.90
CA ILE A 130 -11.46 -25.63 -6.90
C ILE A 130 -12.05 -24.88 -8.09
N ASP A 131 -11.66 -25.26 -9.30
CA ASP A 131 -12.08 -24.59 -10.55
C ASP A 131 -11.86 -23.06 -10.51
N GLY A 132 -10.74 -22.63 -9.92
CA GLY A 132 -10.34 -21.23 -9.80
C GLY A 132 -11.19 -20.39 -8.84
N LYS A 133 -11.92 -21.03 -7.91
CA LYS A 133 -12.78 -20.36 -6.93
C LYS A 133 -12.58 -20.85 -5.51
N VAL A 134 -12.76 -19.94 -4.55
CA VAL A 134 -12.73 -20.25 -3.11
C VAL A 134 -13.94 -21.10 -2.72
N ILE A 135 -13.70 -22.30 -2.24
CA ILE A 135 -14.74 -23.22 -1.73
C ILE A 135 -14.73 -23.28 -0.20
N ALA A 136 -13.54 -23.18 0.41
CA ALA A 136 -13.38 -23.09 1.85
C ALA A 136 -12.25 -22.14 2.22
N LEU A 137 -12.34 -21.60 3.43
CA LEU A 137 -11.34 -20.71 4.00
C LEU A 137 -11.19 -21.01 5.47
N LYS A 138 -9.97 -20.86 5.98
CA LYS A 138 -9.63 -20.98 7.38
C LYS A 138 -8.65 -19.88 7.73
N GLU A 139 -9.02 -19.05 8.69
CA GLU A 139 -8.18 -17.99 9.22
C GLU A 139 -7.67 -18.39 10.60
N SER A 140 -6.42 -18.03 10.89
CA SER A 140 -5.83 -18.19 12.21
C SER A 140 -5.16 -16.89 12.65
N GLU A 141 -5.21 -16.61 13.95
CA GLU A 141 -4.49 -15.48 14.53
C GLU A 141 -2.99 -15.71 14.38
N GLY A 142 -2.31 -14.82 13.64
CA GLY A 142 -0.86 -14.81 13.56
C GLY A 142 -0.22 -14.08 14.75
N ALA A 143 1.11 -14.04 14.77
CA ALA A 143 1.85 -13.34 15.81
C ALA A 143 1.58 -11.82 15.79
N VAL A 144 1.61 -11.19 16.96
CA VAL A 144 1.60 -9.73 17.11
C VAL A 144 2.98 -9.29 17.56
N SER A 145 3.55 -8.31 16.86
CA SER A 145 4.85 -7.73 17.20
C SER A 145 4.74 -6.22 17.38
N TYR A 146 5.62 -5.67 18.22
CA TYR A 146 5.70 -4.25 18.53
C TYR A 146 7.03 -3.73 18.03
N ASP A 147 7.00 -2.74 17.14
CA ASP A 147 8.17 -2.10 16.57
C ASP A 147 8.20 -0.64 17.02
N VAL A 148 9.25 -0.28 17.75
CA VAL A 148 9.45 1.08 18.26
C VAL A 148 10.67 1.65 17.56
N ASN A 149 10.45 2.59 16.66
CA ASN A 149 11.51 3.24 15.91
C ASN A 149 11.69 4.67 16.42
N HIS A 150 12.89 4.96 16.92
CA HIS A 150 13.28 6.34 17.24
C HIS A 150 13.54 7.05 15.91
N GLY A 151 12.75 8.08 15.60
CA GLY A 151 12.94 8.89 14.39
C GLY A 151 14.41 9.24 14.19
N GLN A 152 14.89 9.17 12.94
CA GLN A 152 16.32 9.30 12.61
C GLN A 152 16.94 10.54 13.27
N ARG A 153 18.10 10.31 13.93
CA ARG A 153 18.98 11.33 14.51
C ARG A 153 19.68 12.19 13.46
#